data_AF-A0A0M1J4L9-F1
#
_entry.id   AF-A0A0M1J4L9-F1
#
_cell.length_a   1.000
_cell.length_b   1.000
_cell.length_c   1.000
_cell.angle_alpha   90.00
_cell.angle_beta   90.00
_cell.angle_gamma   90.00
#
_symmetry.space_group_name_H-M   'P 1'
#
loop_
_entity.id
_entity.type
_entity.pdbx_description
1 polymer ?
#
loop_
_entity_poly.entity_id
_entity_poly.type
_entity_poly.pdbx_seq_one_letter_code
_entity_poly.pdbx_strand_id
1 'polypeptide(L)'
;MGNMLSFVSSAPTYLRVLWVVWVIAGFILVFATVDTQARKLGHPSGKIEFPTNGSSVSPTFEVRGVVMNLGKEDSLWLAVRKDQSIWPKAPKIVPIGNKWSATISEGGTRSGSSFSLMLLLANKKVSTKLQEYVNGNDFSAQSIEDYQGINLLHEITLQIK
;
A
#
# COMPACT_ATOMS: atom_id res chain seq x y z
N MET A 1 34.91 80.68 -5.91
CA MET A 1 33.98 79.69 -6.51
C MET A 1 34.76 78.38 -6.56
N GLY A 2 34.52 77.33 -5.79
CA GLY A 2 33.31 76.75 -5.22
C GLY A 2 33.53 75.24 -5.36
N ASN A 3 33.74 74.55 -4.23
CA ASN A 3 34.06 73.12 -4.12
C ASN A 3 33.10 72.20 -4.89
N MET A 4 33.52 71.01 -5.31
CA MET A 4 32.83 69.79 -4.84
C MET A 4 33.60 68.49 -5.10
N LEU A 5 33.59 67.68 -4.04
CA LEU A 5 34.23 66.39 -3.84
C LEU A 5 33.58 65.31 -4.70
N SER A 6 34.38 64.53 -5.44
CA SER A 6 33.94 63.24 -5.96
C SER A 6 33.92 62.22 -4.82
N PHE A 7 32.73 61.93 -4.29
CA PHE A 7 32.52 60.84 -3.34
C PHE A 7 32.78 59.49 -4.02
N VAL A 8 33.84 58.81 -3.60
CA VAL A 8 34.03 57.38 -3.85
C VAL A 8 32.99 56.64 -3.00
N SER A 9 31.92 56.17 -3.65
CA SER A 9 30.94 55.29 -3.02
C SER A 9 31.47 53.86 -3.06
N SER A 10 32.31 53.51 -2.08
CA SER A 10 32.65 52.12 -1.79
C SER A 10 31.49 51.49 -1.03
N ALA A 11 30.55 50.87 -1.77
CA ALA A 11 29.51 50.07 -1.15
C ALA A 11 30.15 48.91 -0.35
N PRO A 12 29.78 48.74 0.93
CA PRO A 12 30.41 47.74 1.78
C PRO A 12 30.18 46.29 1.30
N THR A 13 31.26 45.53 1.22
CA THR A 13 31.36 44.16 0.69
C THR A 13 30.43 43.14 1.39
N TYR A 14 29.99 43.44 2.62
CA TYR A 14 29.18 42.54 3.45
C TYR A 14 27.73 42.39 2.98
N LEU A 15 27.19 43.37 2.25
CA LEU A 15 25.83 43.33 1.71
C LEU A 15 25.67 42.41 0.49
N ARG A 16 26.78 42.03 -0.18
CA ARG A 16 26.75 41.13 -1.35
C ARG A 16 26.75 39.65 -0.97
N VAL A 17 27.29 39.29 0.20
CA VAL A 17 27.40 37.90 0.65
C VAL A 17 26.07 37.38 1.22
N LEU A 18 25.31 38.25 1.93
CA LEU A 18 24.02 37.89 2.51
C LEU A 18 22.95 37.51 1.47
N TRP A 19 23.00 38.11 0.27
CA TRP A 19 22.06 37.79 -0.81
C TRP A 19 22.32 36.40 -1.42
N VAL A 20 23.58 36.02 -1.59
CA VAL A 20 23.96 34.72 -2.19
C VAL A 20 23.59 33.56 -1.26
N VAL A 21 23.76 33.72 0.05
CA VAL A 21 23.40 32.70 1.05
C VAL A 21 21.89 32.44 1.08
N TRP A 22 21.06 33.47 0.94
CA TRP A 22 19.60 33.31 0.87
C TRP A 22 19.11 32.66 -0.43
N VAL A 23 19.75 32.97 -1.57
CA VAL A 23 19.42 32.33 -2.86
C VAL A 23 19.77 30.83 -2.84
N ILE A 24 20.92 30.45 -2.27
CA ILE A 24 21.32 29.04 -2.16
C ILE A 24 20.44 28.28 -1.15
N ALA A 25 20.14 28.86 0.02
CA ALA A 25 19.25 28.25 1.01
C ALA A 25 17.82 28.08 0.47
N GLY A 26 17.32 29.06 -0.30
CA GLY A 26 16.04 28.97 -1.01
C GLY A 26 16.03 27.88 -2.08
N PHE A 27 17.11 27.73 -2.85
CA PHE A 27 17.21 26.68 -3.86
C PHE A 27 17.28 25.27 -3.25
N ILE A 28 18.02 25.08 -2.15
CA ILE A 28 18.10 23.78 -1.46
C ILE A 28 16.73 23.37 -0.87
N LEU A 29 15.93 24.32 -0.39
CA LEU A 29 14.58 24.06 0.12
C LEU A 29 13.56 23.73 -0.99
N VAL A 30 13.73 24.28 -2.19
CA VAL A 30 12.85 24.00 -3.34
C VAL A 30 13.13 22.62 -3.93
N PHE A 31 14.38 22.12 -3.94
CA PHE A 31 14.66 20.77 -4.48
C PHE A 31 14.36 19.62 -3.51
N ALA A 32 14.40 19.84 -2.19
CA ALA A 32 14.05 18.79 -1.22
C ALA A 32 12.54 18.49 -1.17
N THR A 33 11.68 19.35 -1.70
CA THR A 33 10.22 19.19 -1.68
C THR A 33 9.66 18.49 -2.92
N VAL A 34 10.39 18.48 -4.04
CA VAL A 34 9.88 17.92 -5.32
C VAL A 34 9.90 16.38 -5.31
N ASP A 35 10.90 15.75 -4.69
CA ASP A 35 10.99 14.28 -4.65
C ASP A 35 9.95 13.59 -3.74
N THR A 36 9.32 14.35 -2.83
CA THR A 36 8.33 13.77 -1.91
C THR A 36 6.91 13.73 -2.51
N GLN A 37 6.62 14.57 -3.51
CA GLN A 37 5.27 14.71 -4.09
C GLN A 37 4.97 13.63 -5.14
N ALA A 38 5.97 13.06 -5.80
CA ALA A 38 5.77 12.07 -6.87
C ALA A 38 5.35 10.67 -6.37
N ARG A 39 5.43 10.38 -5.06
CA ARG A 39 4.97 9.10 -4.48
C ARG A 39 3.52 9.11 -4.00
N LYS A 40 2.81 10.23 -4.10
CA LYS A 40 1.54 10.44 -3.37
C LYS A 40 0.39 10.88 -4.29
N LEU A 41 0.02 10.11 -5.32
CA LEU A 41 -1.11 10.48 -6.19
C LEU A 41 -1.89 9.32 -6.83
N GLY A 42 -1.70 8.08 -6.37
CA GLY A 42 -2.51 6.95 -6.83
C GLY A 42 -3.27 6.32 -5.66
N HIS A 43 -4.56 6.02 -5.86
CA HIS A 43 -5.28 5.15 -4.93
C HIS A 43 -4.63 3.76 -4.96
N PRO A 44 -4.45 3.08 -3.81
CA PRO A 44 -4.00 1.70 -3.78
C PRO A 44 -4.89 0.83 -4.67
N SER A 45 -4.27 0.00 -5.49
CA SER A 45 -4.98 -0.91 -6.40
C SER A 45 -4.25 -2.23 -6.50
N GLY A 46 -4.97 -3.33 -6.67
CA GLY A 46 -4.38 -4.64 -6.85
C GLY A 46 -5.26 -5.53 -7.69
N LYS A 47 -4.68 -6.58 -8.26
CA LYS A 47 -5.38 -7.56 -9.08
C LYS A 47 -4.83 -8.95 -8.84
N ILE A 48 -5.74 -9.91 -8.72
CA ILE A 48 -5.41 -11.34 -8.77
C ILE A 48 -5.31 -11.73 -10.25
N GLU A 49 -4.15 -12.21 -10.67
CA GLU A 49 -3.88 -12.65 -12.04
C GLU A 49 -3.99 -14.17 -12.20
N PHE A 50 -3.73 -14.90 -11.12
CA PHE A 50 -3.87 -16.34 -11.07
C PHE A 50 -4.34 -16.77 -9.67
N PRO A 51 -5.26 -17.74 -9.54
CA PRO A 51 -6.07 -18.33 -10.61
C PRO A 51 -6.99 -17.30 -11.28
N THR A 52 -7.50 -17.60 -12.47
CA THR A 52 -8.47 -16.73 -13.16
C THR A 52 -9.89 -16.98 -12.63
N ASN A 53 -10.76 -15.97 -12.74
CA ASN A 53 -12.16 -16.09 -12.35
C ASN A 53 -12.84 -17.30 -13.01
N GLY A 54 -13.59 -18.07 -12.24
CA GLY A 54 -14.26 -19.31 -12.64
C GLY A 54 -13.38 -20.56 -12.64
N SER A 55 -12.09 -20.45 -12.30
CA SER A 55 -11.19 -21.62 -12.29
C SER A 55 -11.53 -22.62 -11.18
N SER A 56 -11.38 -23.90 -11.48
CA SER A 56 -11.37 -24.95 -10.46
C SER A 56 -9.96 -25.11 -9.86
N VAL A 57 -9.86 -25.11 -8.54
CA VAL A 57 -8.60 -25.19 -7.80
C VAL A 57 -8.60 -26.38 -6.84
N SER A 58 -7.41 -26.91 -6.55
CA SER A 58 -7.24 -27.91 -5.49
C SER A 58 -7.41 -27.27 -4.10
N PRO A 59 -7.61 -28.04 -3.01
CA PRO A 59 -7.70 -27.50 -1.65
C PRO A 59 -6.52 -26.63 -1.22
N THR A 60 -5.34 -26.86 -1.78
CA THR A 60 -4.18 -25.99 -1.61
C THR A 60 -3.71 -25.54 -2.98
N PHE A 61 -3.58 -24.23 -3.19
CA PHE A 61 -3.27 -23.66 -4.50
C PHE A 61 -2.49 -22.36 -4.38
N GLU A 62 -1.72 -22.06 -5.42
CA GLU A 62 -0.99 -20.80 -5.57
C GLU A 62 -1.92 -19.70 -6.07
N VAL A 63 -1.76 -18.51 -5.51
CA VAL A 63 -2.41 -17.27 -5.92
C VAL A 63 -1.32 -16.25 -6.23
N ARG A 64 -1.43 -15.59 -7.38
CA ARG A 64 -0.49 -14.57 -7.83
C ARG A 64 -1.23 -13.33 -8.30
N GLY A 65 -0.56 -12.20 -8.19
CA GLY A 65 -1.11 -10.96 -8.69
C GLY A 65 -0.15 -9.79 -8.64
N VAL A 66 -0.73 -8.63 -8.86
CA VAL A 66 -0.04 -7.35 -8.87
C VAL A 66 -0.69 -6.36 -7.91
N VAL A 67 0.11 -5.38 -7.48
CA VAL A 67 -0.34 -4.29 -6.62
C VAL A 67 0.44 -3.01 -6.94
N MET A 68 -0.23 -1.87 -6.80
CA MET A 68 0.34 -0.54 -7.00
C MET A 68 -0.08 0.40 -5.87
N ASN A 69 0.76 1.42 -5.62
CA ASN A 69 0.49 2.52 -4.68
C ASN A 69 0.21 2.07 -3.24
N LEU A 70 0.89 1.01 -2.77
CA LEU A 70 0.81 0.59 -1.36
C LEU A 70 1.46 1.64 -0.44
N GLY A 71 0.73 2.03 0.60
CA GLY A 71 1.31 2.79 1.71
C GLY A 71 2.27 1.95 2.54
N LYS A 72 3.18 2.61 3.27
CA LYS A 72 4.18 1.93 4.12
C LYS A 72 3.57 1.10 5.25
N GLU A 73 2.40 1.47 5.72
CA GLU A 73 1.69 0.82 6.83
C GLU A 73 0.55 -0.09 6.34
N ASP A 74 0.40 -0.23 5.02
CA ASP A 74 -0.63 -1.08 4.44
C ASP A 74 -0.11 -2.52 4.33
N SER A 75 -1.00 -3.48 4.60
CA SER A 75 -0.74 -4.90 4.47
C SER A 75 -1.73 -5.53 3.49
N LEU A 76 -1.23 -6.39 2.62
CA LEU A 76 -2.06 -7.18 1.72
C LEU A 76 -2.44 -8.52 2.35
N TRP A 77 -3.70 -8.90 2.15
CA TRP A 77 -4.26 -10.13 2.66
C TRP A 77 -5.12 -10.81 1.59
N LEU A 78 -5.15 -12.14 1.62
CA LEU A 78 -6.19 -12.90 0.94
C LEU A 78 -7.27 -13.25 1.95
N ALA A 79 -8.52 -13.25 1.49
CA ALA A 79 -9.64 -13.79 2.23
C ALA A 79 -10.53 -14.62 1.33
N VAL A 80 -11.20 -15.61 1.90
CA VAL A 80 -12.23 -16.38 1.22
C VAL A 80 -13.58 -15.95 1.77
N ARG A 81 -14.52 -15.67 0.87
CA ARG A 81 -15.93 -15.47 1.20
C ARG A 81 -16.74 -16.68 0.74
N LYS A 82 -17.57 -17.20 1.65
CA LYS A 82 -18.61 -18.20 1.38
C LYS A 82 -19.86 -17.73 2.12
N ASP A 83 -20.99 -17.73 1.42
CA ASP A 83 -22.22 -17.15 1.92
C ASP A 83 -22.01 -15.71 2.42
N GLN A 84 -22.32 -15.44 3.70
CA GLN A 84 -22.16 -14.12 4.32
C GLN A 84 -20.91 -14.00 5.21
N SER A 85 -20.00 -14.97 5.15
CA SER A 85 -18.83 -15.00 6.01
C SER A 85 -17.55 -14.84 5.21
N ILE A 86 -16.63 -14.04 5.74
CA ILE A 86 -15.32 -13.76 5.15
C ILE A 86 -14.23 -14.23 6.11
N TRP A 87 -13.38 -15.13 5.65
CA TRP A 87 -12.27 -15.69 6.42
C TRP A 87 -10.93 -15.28 5.82
N PRO A 88 -10.06 -14.60 6.59
CA PRO A 88 -8.72 -14.27 6.12
C PRO A 88 -7.88 -15.54 5.98
N LYS A 89 -6.91 -15.50 5.08
CA LYS A 89 -6.01 -16.62 4.78
C LYS A 89 -4.58 -16.29 5.12
N ALA A 90 -3.89 -17.29 5.66
CA ALA A 90 -2.44 -17.28 5.82
C ALA A 90 -1.76 -17.62 4.49
N PRO A 91 -0.54 -17.12 4.23
CA PRO A 91 0.14 -16.08 5.00
C PRO A 91 -0.32 -14.66 4.60
N LYS A 92 0.04 -13.66 5.42
CA LYS A 92 0.04 -12.25 4.98
C LYS A 92 0.89 -12.12 3.70
N ILE A 93 0.39 -11.39 2.70
CA ILE A 93 1.10 -11.22 1.44
C ILE A 93 2.24 -10.20 1.61
N VAL A 94 3.42 -10.55 1.09
CA VAL A 94 4.59 -9.66 1.00
C VAL A 94 4.95 -9.45 -0.47
N PRO A 95 4.63 -8.27 -1.04
CA PRO A 95 5.00 -7.94 -2.41
C PRO A 95 6.51 -7.79 -2.61
N ILE A 96 6.99 -8.22 -3.77
CA ILE A 96 8.34 -7.96 -4.28
C ILE A 96 8.20 -7.05 -5.50
N GLY A 97 8.50 -5.76 -5.32
CA GLY A 97 8.15 -4.74 -6.29
C GLY A 97 6.63 -4.57 -6.38
N ASN A 98 6.06 -4.74 -7.57
CA ASN A 98 4.61 -4.68 -7.81
C ASN A 98 3.94 -6.05 -7.90
N LYS A 99 4.68 -7.15 -7.70
CA LYS A 99 4.17 -8.52 -7.83
C LYS A 99 4.12 -9.21 -6.48
N TRP A 100 3.22 -10.18 -6.36
CA TRP A 100 3.14 -11.03 -5.19
C TRP A 100 2.69 -12.45 -5.57
N SER A 101 3.07 -13.42 -4.73
CA SER A 101 2.58 -14.79 -4.77
C SER A 101 2.34 -15.27 -3.34
N ALA A 102 1.31 -16.09 -3.15
CA ALA A 102 1.03 -16.78 -1.90
C ALA A 102 0.37 -18.13 -2.18
N THR A 103 0.71 -19.14 -1.39
CA THR A 103 -0.03 -20.40 -1.36
C THR A 103 -1.03 -20.36 -0.22
N ILE A 104 -2.30 -20.60 -0.52
CA ILE A 104 -3.36 -20.65 0.49
C ILE A 104 -4.03 -22.02 0.50
N SER A 105 -4.70 -22.32 1.62
CA SER A 105 -5.48 -23.55 1.78
C SER A 105 -6.95 -23.23 2.08
N GLU A 106 -7.84 -23.90 1.36
CA GLU A 106 -9.28 -23.89 1.52
C GLU A 106 -9.76 -25.31 1.86
N GLY A 107 -9.81 -25.60 3.16
CA GLY A 107 -10.35 -26.85 3.70
C GLY A 107 -11.82 -26.71 4.11
N GLY A 108 -12.49 -27.86 4.30
CA GLY A 108 -13.88 -27.91 4.77
C GLY A 108 -14.93 -27.52 3.72
N THR A 109 -14.50 -27.32 2.47
CA THR A 109 -15.35 -26.93 1.35
C THR A 109 -15.56 -28.14 0.43
N ARG A 110 -16.82 -28.50 0.15
CA ARG A 110 -17.17 -29.71 -0.60
C ARG A 110 -16.76 -29.59 -2.07
N SER A 111 -16.18 -30.64 -2.66
CA SER A 111 -15.91 -30.72 -4.11
C SER A 111 -17.10 -30.21 -4.95
N GLY A 112 -16.81 -29.32 -5.91
CA GLY A 112 -17.78 -28.65 -6.78
C GLY A 112 -18.45 -27.41 -6.20
N SER A 113 -18.23 -27.07 -4.92
CA SER A 113 -18.75 -25.81 -4.36
C SER A 113 -17.89 -24.61 -4.78
N SER A 114 -18.57 -23.46 -4.93
CA SER A 114 -17.94 -22.20 -5.33
C SER A 114 -17.65 -21.33 -4.11
N PHE A 115 -16.60 -20.52 -4.19
CA PHE A 115 -16.26 -19.52 -3.18
C PHE A 115 -15.64 -18.28 -3.85
N SER A 116 -15.70 -17.15 -3.17
CA SER A 116 -15.02 -15.92 -3.61
C SER A 116 -13.65 -15.81 -2.96
N LEU A 117 -12.62 -15.53 -3.75
CA LEU A 117 -11.28 -15.16 -3.29
C LEU A 117 -11.11 -13.64 -3.43
N MET A 118 -10.82 -12.99 -2.31
CA MET A 118 -10.72 -11.54 -2.18
C MET A 118 -9.28 -11.13 -1.88
N LEU A 119 -8.80 -10.11 -2.60
CA LEU A 119 -7.57 -9.39 -2.29
C LEU A 119 -7.92 -8.16 -1.48
N LEU A 120 -7.44 -8.12 -0.23
CA LEU A 120 -7.74 -7.06 0.73
C LEU A 120 -6.51 -6.21 1.01
N LEU A 121 -6.74 -4.92 1.19
CA LEU A 121 -5.79 -3.99 1.77
C LEU A 121 -6.23 -3.67 3.19
N ALA A 122 -5.39 -3.99 4.17
CA ALA A 122 -5.65 -3.71 5.58
C ALA A 122 -4.63 -2.70 6.11
N ASN A 123 -5.09 -1.71 6.86
CA ASN A 123 -4.17 -0.87 7.63
C ASN A 123 -3.48 -1.69 8.74
N LYS A 124 -2.43 -1.14 9.34
CA LYS A 124 -1.67 -1.77 10.43
C LYS A 124 -2.54 -2.38 11.54
N LYS A 125 -3.52 -1.63 12.05
CA LYS A 125 -4.37 -2.08 13.17
C LYS A 125 -5.18 -3.31 12.80
N VAL A 126 -5.81 -3.29 11.63
CA VAL A 126 -6.61 -4.42 11.17
C VAL A 126 -5.72 -5.59 10.79
N SER A 127 -4.58 -5.34 10.14
CA SER A 127 -3.62 -6.39 9.81
C SER A 127 -3.12 -7.15 11.04
N THR A 128 -2.94 -6.48 12.18
CA THR A 128 -2.58 -7.16 13.44
C THR A 128 -3.70 -8.11 13.89
N LYS A 129 -4.96 -7.66 13.85
CA LYS A 129 -6.11 -8.51 14.20
C LYS A 129 -6.27 -9.71 13.27
N LEU A 130 -6.10 -9.52 11.97
CA LEU A 130 -6.13 -10.62 11.00
C LEU A 130 -5.02 -11.64 11.28
N GLN A 131 -3.83 -11.17 11.66
CA GLN A 131 -2.73 -12.04 12.05
C GLN A 131 -3.05 -12.81 13.34
N GLU A 132 -3.64 -12.17 14.35
CA GLU A 132 -4.08 -12.81 15.59
C GLU A 132 -5.15 -13.89 15.32
N TYR A 133 -6.12 -13.60 14.46
CA TYR A 133 -7.13 -14.58 14.02
C TYR A 133 -6.50 -15.79 13.35
N VAL A 134 -5.62 -15.56 12.37
CA VAL A 134 -4.95 -16.64 11.63
C VAL A 134 -4.03 -17.46 12.54
N ASN A 135 -3.47 -16.85 13.58
CA ASN A 135 -2.67 -17.54 14.59
C ASN A 135 -3.52 -18.33 15.60
N GLY A 136 -4.86 -18.23 15.55
CA GLY A 136 -5.77 -18.88 16.49
C GLY A 136 -5.84 -18.19 17.86
N ASN A 137 -5.35 -16.96 17.96
CA ASN A 137 -5.35 -16.18 19.20
C ASN A 137 -6.63 -15.36 19.40
N ASP A 138 -7.42 -15.17 18.34
CA ASP A 138 -8.69 -14.44 18.39
C ASP A 138 -9.72 -15.09 17.44
N PHE A 139 -10.76 -15.70 18.00
CA PHE A 139 -11.86 -16.32 17.24
C PHE A 139 -13.06 -15.39 17.03
N SER A 140 -13.00 -14.14 17.51
CA SER A 140 -14.11 -13.18 17.41
C SER A 140 -14.27 -12.57 16.02
N ALA A 141 -13.30 -12.75 15.11
CA ALA A 141 -13.35 -12.24 13.74
C ALA A 141 -14.26 -13.08 12.81
N GLN A 142 -15.48 -13.38 13.24
CA GLN A 142 -16.42 -14.19 12.44
C GLN A 142 -16.90 -13.49 11.17
N SER A 143 -16.75 -12.18 11.06
CA SER A 143 -16.86 -11.47 9.77
C SER A 143 -15.90 -10.28 9.73
N ILE A 144 -15.01 -10.29 8.74
CA ILE A 144 -14.09 -9.19 8.46
C ILE A 144 -14.85 -7.90 8.07
N GLU A 145 -16.12 -8.01 7.67
CA GLU A 145 -16.95 -6.91 7.19
C GLU A 145 -17.09 -5.76 8.21
N ASP A 146 -16.93 -6.05 9.50
CA ASP A 146 -17.02 -5.04 10.57
C ASP A 146 -15.72 -4.24 10.78
N TYR A 147 -14.61 -4.63 10.14
CA TYR A 147 -13.33 -3.94 10.31
C TYR A 147 -13.25 -2.66 9.47
N GLN A 148 -13.48 -1.53 10.14
CA GLN A 148 -13.10 -0.21 9.64
C GLN A 148 -11.59 -0.18 9.29
N GLY A 149 -11.27 0.07 8.01
CA GLY A 149 -9.88 0.12 7.53
C GLY A 149 -9.42 -1.07 6.69
N ILE A 150 -10.36 -1.88 6.19
CA ILE A 150 -10.13 -2.81 5.08
C ILE A 150 -10.72 -2.23 3.80
N ASN A 151 -9.97 -2.32 2.71
CA ASN A 151 -10.44 -2.04 1.36
C ASN A 151 -10.33 -3.29 0.50
N LEU A 152 -11.42 -3.63 -0.19
CA LEU A 152 -11.39 -4.65 -1.23
C LEU A 152 -10.70 -4.10 -2.47
N LEU A 153 -9.63 -4.77 -2.92
CA LEU A 153 -8.92 -4.39 -4.15
C LEU A 153 -9.42 -5.18 -5.36
N HIS A 154 -9.68 -6.48 -5.18
CA HIS A 154 -10.14 -7.35 -6.26
C HIS A 154 -10.82 -8.60 -5.69
N GLU A 155 -11.81 -9.13 -6.40
CA GLU A 155 -12.51 -10.36 -6.04
C GLU A 155 -12.68 -11.24 -7.29
N ILE A 156 -12.48 -12.54 -7.13
CA ILE A 156 -12.74 -13.55 -8.15
C ILE A 156 -13.51 -14.71 -7.54
N THR A 157 -14.31 -15.41 -8.33
CA THR A 157 -15.00 -16.64 -7.94
C THR A 157 -14.20 -17.85 -8.40
N LEU A 158 -14.10 -18.87 -7.55
CA LEU A 158 -13.39 -20.12 -7.82
C LEU A 158 -14.28 -21.31 -7.44
N GLN A 159 -13.92 -22.49 -7.92
CA GLN A 159 -14.56 -23.75 -7.57
C GLN A 159 -13.53 -24.70 -6.95
N ILE A 160 -13.91 -25.43 -5.91
CA ILE A 160 -13.03 -26.45 -5.33
C ILE A 160 -13.16 -27.76 -6.15
N LYS A 161 -12.02 -28.38 -6.48
CA LYS A 161 -11.97 -29.70 -7.12
C LYS A 161 -12.27 -30.81 -6.14
#